data_AF-A0A5R9FBC6-F1
#
_entry.id   AF-A0A5R9FBC6-F1
#
_cell.length_a   1.000
_cell.length_b   1.000
_cell.length_c   1.000
_cell.angle_alpha   90.00
_cell.angle_beta   90.00
_cell.angle_gamma   90.00
#
_symmetry.space_group_name_H-M   'P 1'
#
loop_
_entity.id
_entity.type
_entity.pdbx_description
1 polymer ?
#
loop_
_entity_poly.entity_id
_entity_poly.type
_entity_poly.pdbx_seq_one_letter_code
_entity_poly.pdbx_strand_id
1 'polypeptide(L)'
;MKKQVTGMLILVFLLISTTGCIQVEMAAKEAGNYFFTGESEHWHAIYTVSDIKGNYYDSIYLQYTGDGKVSDATYHLKGKFVTASNRITLDGEKNSYQDSSRWQEKVKSFEPSHKEKLELTMKWNGEEENIVLSLEQD
;
A
#
# COMPACT_ATOMS: atom_id res chain seq x y z
N MET A 1 -67.14 -12.47 -33.54
CA MET A 1 -65.69 -12.56 -33.82
C MET A 1 -64.91 -11.67 -32.84
N LYS A 2 -64.54 -12.16 -31.65
CA LYS A 2 -63.69 -11.41 -30.69
C LYS A 2 -62.99 -12.38 -29.70
N LYS A 3 -61.94 -13.08 -30.13
CA LYS A 3 -61.06 -13.88 -29.23
C LYS A 3 -59.63 -14.02 -29.78
N GLN A 4 -59.01 -12.94 -30.28
CA GLN A 4 -57.60 -13.00 -30.73
C GLN A 4 -56.69 -11.90 -30.16
N VAL A 5 -57.17 -11.00 -29.31
CA VAL A 5 -56.36 -9.89 -28.79
C VAL A 5 -55.60 -10.26 -27.50
N THR A 6 -55.99 -11.32 -26.80
CA THR A 6 -55.45 -11.66 -25.48
C THR A 6 -54.09 -12.36 -25.52
N GLY A 7 -53.74 -13.05 -26.62
CA GLY A 7 -52.46 -13.76 -26.74
C GLY A 7 -51.26 -12.84 -26.98
N MET A 8 -51.48 -11.68 -27.62
CA MET A 8 -50.40 -10.76 -28.00
C MET A 8 -49.88 -9.93 -26.81
N LEU A 9 -50.73 -9.67 -25.82
CA LEU A 9 -50.37 -8.90 -24.61
C LEU A 9 -49.44 -9.66 -23.65
N ILE A 10 -49.53 -10.99 -23.60
CA ILE A 10 -48.67 -11.84 -22.75
C ILE A 10 -47.25 -11.94 -23.33
N LEU A 11 -47.12 -11.95 -24.66
CA LEU A 11 -45.83 -12.03 -25.35
C LEU A 11 -45.00 -10.74 -25.16
N VAL A 12 -45.67 -9.58 -25.13
CA VAL A 12 -45.00 -8.29 -24.88
C VAL A 12 -44.52 -8.18 -23.44
N PHE A 13 -45.24 -8.76 -22.46
CA PHE A 13 -44.82 -8.73 -21.05
C PHE A 13 -43.59 -9.61 -20.78
N LEU A 14 -43.45 -10.74 -21.49
CA LEU A 14 -42.28 -11.63 -21.40
C LEU A 14 -41.01 -11.03 -22.03
N LEU A 15 -41.15 -10.12 -22.99
CA LEU A 15 -40.02 -9.46 -23.66
C LEU A 15 -39.41 -8.30 -22.85
N ILE A 16 -40.13 -7.74 -21.87
CA ILE A 16 -39.64 -6.60 -21.06
C ILE A 16 -38.83 -7.08 -19.84
N SER A 17 -38.97 -8.34 -19.42
CA SER A 17 -38.21 -8.92 -18.31
C SER A 17 -36.75 -9.26 -18.61
N THR A 18 -36.24 -8.98 -19.81
CA THR A 18 -34.81 -9.15 -20.15
C THR A 18 -34.03 -7.84 -20.12
N THR A 19 -34.54 -6.77 -19.50
CA THR A 19 -33.70 -5.62 -19.15
C THR A 19 -32.65 -6.09 -18.14
N GLY A 20 -31.50 -6.44 -18.69
CA GLY A 20 -30.37 -7.03 -18.01
C GLY A 20 -30.02 -6.22 -16.79
N CYS A 21 -29.77 -6.93 -15.69
CA CYS A 21 -28.96 -6.41 -14.62
C CYS A 21 -27.63 -6.01 -15.27
N ILE A 22 -27.45 -4.71 -15.54
CA ILE A 22 -26.13 -4.19 -15.88
C ILE A 22 -25.31 -4.42 -14.63
N GLN A 23 -24.61 -5.55 -14.59
CA GLN A 23 -23.45 -5.68 -13.73
C GLN A 23 -22.51 -4.61 -14.23
N VAL A 24 -22.60 -3.44 -13.61
CA VAL A 24 -21.51 -2.48 -13.61
C VAL A 24 -20.40 -3.23 -12.89
N GLU A 25 -19.60 -3.97 -13.65
CA GLU A 25 -18.24 -4.28 -13.27
C GLU A 25 -17.57 -2.92 -13.12
N MET A 26 -17.76 -2.30 -11.94
CA MET A 26 -16.73 -1.46 -11.39
C MET A 26 -15.54 -2.41 -11.33
N ALA A 27 -14.67 -2.33 -12.34
CA ALA A 27 -13.36 -2.93 -12.31
C ALA A 27 -12.77 -2.47 -10.98
N ALA A 28 -12.86 -3.35 -9.98
CA ALA A 28 -12.19 -3.16 -8.72
C ALA A 28 -10.73 -3.26 -9.12
N LYS A 29 -10.11 -2.09 -9.39
CA LYS A 29 -8.67 -1.97 -9.57
C LYS A 29 -8.09 -2.75 -8.39
N GLU A 30 -7.45 -3.88 -8.67
CA GLU A 30 -6.97 -4.78 -7.64
C GLU A 30 -6.17 -3.96 -6.64
N ALA A 31 -6.47 -4.14 -5.36
CA ALA A 31 -5.76 -3.45 -4.31
C ALA A 31 -4.31 -3.94 -4.35
N GLY A 32 -3.42 -3.14 -4.92
CA GLY A 32 -2.01 -3.45 -4.99
C GLY A 32 -1.37 -3.17 -3.63
N ASN A 33 -0.77 -4.18 -3.01
CA ASN A 33 0.16 -4.01 -1.92
C ASN A 33 1.57 -4.13 -2.48
N TYR A 34 2.43 -3.18 -2.13
CA TYR A 34 3.80 -3.13 -2.61
C TYR A 34 4.73 -3.09 -1.40
N PHE A 35 5.64 -4.05 -1.33
CA PHE A 35 6.55 -4.23 -0.21
C PHE A 35 7.97 -3.91 -0.66
N PHE A 36 8.60 -2.94 0.00
CA PHE A 36 10.00 -2.60 -0.20
C PHE A 36 10.78 -3.06 1.02
N THR A 37 11.70 -3.99 0.84
CA THR A 37 12.47 -4.58 1.95
C THR A 37 13.96 -4.31 1.78
N GLY A 38 14.66 -4.21 2.90
CA GLY A 38 16.10 -4.06 2.91
C GLY A 38 16.68 -4.24 4.31
N GLU A 39 17.96 -4.51 4.34
CA GLU A 39 18.72 -4.75 5.57
C GLU A 39 20.10 -4.09 5.48
N SER A 40 20.64 -3.75 6.63
CA SER A 40 22.03 -3.34 6.87
C SER A 40 22.61 -4.17 8.01
N GLU A 41 23.75 -3.76 8.55
CA GLU A 41 24.41 -4.48 9.65
C GLU A 41 23.51 -4.56 10.90
N HIS A 42 22.82 -3.47 11.25
CA HIS A 42 22.07 -3.41 12.50
C HIS A 42 20.57 -3.14 12.33
N TRP A 43 20.07 -3.01 11.09
CA TRP A 43 18.68 -2.69 10.85
C TRP A 43 18.06 -3.54 9.75
N HIS A 44 16.84 -3.99 10.01
CA HIS A 44 15.93 -4.53 9.01
C HIS A 44 14.76 -3.56 8.81
N ALA A 45 14.35 -3.34 7.57
CA ALA A 45 13.34 -2.37 7.22
C ALA A 45 12.35 -2.91 6.16
N ILE A 46 11.08 -2.62 6.39
CA ILE A 46 9.98 -2.90 5.46
C ILE A 46 9.18 -1.63 5.28
N TYR A 47 9.04 -1.17 4.04
CA TYR A 47 8.14 -0.08 3.68
C TYR A 47 7.04 -0.62 2.78
N THR A 48 5.79 -0.42 3.17
CA THR A 48 4.62 -0.93 2.46
C THR A 48 3.80 0.22 1.91
N VAL A 49 3.30 0.07 0.68
CA VAL A 49 2.29 0.95 0.08
C VAL A 49 1.08 0.12 -0.33
N SER A 50 -0.12 0.51 0.10
CA SER A 50 -1.38 -0.14 -0.24
C SER A 50 -2.31 0.80 -1.00
N ASP A 51 -2.76 0.40 -2.20
CA ASP A 51 -3.83 1.08 -2.95
C ASP A 51 -5.20 0.51 -2.52
N ILE A 52 -5.93 1.25 -1.68
CA ILE A 52 -7.28 0.87 -1.26
C ILE A 52 -8.28 1.81 -1.92
N LYS A 53 -8.88 1.32 -3.03
CA LYS A 53 -9.91 2.05 -3.80
C LYS A 53 -9.42 3.45 -4.25
N GLY A 54 -8.16 3.55 -4.70
CA GLY A 54 -7.55 4.80 -5.15
C GLY A 54 -7.04 5.71 -4.02
N ASN A 55 -7.03 5.21 -2.77
CA ASN A 55 -6.38 5.88 -1.65
C ASN A 55 -5.10 5.11 -1.30
N TYR A 56 -3.98 5.81 -1.28
CA TYR A 56 -2.70 5.23 -0.90
C TYR A 56 -2.45 5.39 0.60
N TYR A 57 -2.13 4.27 1.23
CA TYR A 57 -1.67 4.18 2.60
C TYR A 57 -0.25 3.67 2.59
N ASP A 58 0.60 4.25 3.42
CA ASP A 58 1.94 3.74 3.62
C ASP A 58 2.15 3.29 5.06
N SER A 59 3.14 2.41 5.24
CA SER A 59 3.68 2.10 6.55
C SER A 59 5.15 1.78 6.45
N ILE A 60 5.88 2.10 7.51
CA ILE A 60 7.27 1.70 7.67
C ILE A 60 7.39 0.87 8.94
N TYR A 61 8.08 -0.26 8.84
CA TYR A 61 8.51 -1.09 9.94
C TYR A 61 10.03 -1.09 9.97
N LEU A 62 10.59 -0.83 11.14
CA LEU A 62 12.03 -0.74 11.37
C LEU A 62 12.36 -1.62 12.56
N GLN A 63 13.34 -2.51 12.41
CA GLN A 63 13.78 -3.40 13.46
C GLN A 63 15.29 -3.33 13.63
N TYR A 64 15.74 -3.02 14.84
CA TYR A 64 17.12 -3.13 15.24
C TYR A 64 17.49 -4.60 15.44
N THR A 65 18.47 -5.09 14.69
CA THR A 65 18.98 -6.47 14.72
C THR A 65 20.37 -6.58 15.35
N GLY A 66 20.94 -5.44 15.76
CA GLY A 66 22.25 -5.38 16.40
C GLY A 66 22.29 -5.82 17.86
N ASP A 67 23.52 -5.95 18.37
CA ASP A 67 23.76 -6.19 19.79
C ASP A 67 23.54 -4.91 20.62
N GLY A 68 22.94 -5.07 21.80
CA GLY A 68 22.76 -3.98 22.76
C GLY A 68 21.37 -3.34 22.73
N LYS A 69 21.28 -2.09 23.20
CA LYS A 69 20.02 -1.34 23.29
C LYS A 69 20.13 -0.04 22.51
N VAL A 70 19.11 0.23 21.71
CA VAL A 70 18.87 1.54 21.11
C VAL A 70 17.70 2.15 21.86
N SER A 71 17.84 3.39 22.33
CA SER A 71 16.75 4.12 22.99
C SER A 71 16.13 5.18 22.09
N ASP A 72 16.97 5.86 21.31
CA ASP A 72 16.60 6.92 20.39
C ASP A 72 17.26 6.67 19.04
N ALA A 73 16.44 6.70 17.99
CA ALA A 73 16.90 6.68 16.61
C ALA A 73 16.13 7.72 15.80
N THR A 74 16.65 8.10 14.64
CA THR A 74 15.91 8.82 13.62
C THR A 74 16.04 8.08 12.30
N TYR A 75 15.01 8.20 11.47
CA TYR A 75 15.06 7.70 10.12
C TYR A 75 14.77 8.80 9.11
N HIS A 76 15.35 8.66 7.92
CA HIS A 76 15.03 9.45 6.74
C HIS A 76 14.82 8.50 5.55
N LEU A 77 13.58 8.38 5.08
CA LEU A 77 13.21 7.60 3.91
C LEU A 77 13.04 8.52 2.71
N LYS A 78 13.67 8.18 1.60
CA LYS A 78 13.62 8.94 0.36
C LYS A 78 13.45 8.02 -0.85
N GLY A 79 12.53 8.39 -1.73
CA GLY A 79 12.32 7.77 -3.02
C GLY A 79 11.62 8.72 -3.98
N LYS A 80 11.28 8.24 -5.17
CA LYS A 80 10.59 9.05 -6.19
C LYS A 80 9.23 9.57 -5.71
N PHE A 81 8.52 8.78 -4.90
CA PHE A 81 7.13 9.01 -4.49
C PHE A 81 6.97 9.18 -2.97
N VAL A 82 8.05 9.06 -2.19
CA VAL A 82 8.02 9.17 -0.73
C VAL A 82 9.20 9.99 -0.24
N THR A 83 8.93 10.86 0.73
CA THR A 83 9.96 11.46 1.58
C THR A 83 9.38 11.53 2.97
N ALA A 84 9.95 10.78 3.91
CA ALA A 84 9.46 10.68 5.28
C ALA A 84 10.63 10.77 6.25
N SER A 85 10.40 11.34 7.42
CA SER A 85 11.40 11.37 8.49
C SER A 85 10.71 11.43 9.83
N ASN A 86 11.15 10.62 10.77
CA ASN A 86 10.61 10.65 12.13
C ASN A 86 11.69 10.33 13.16
N ARG A 87 11.44 10.72 14.41
CA ARG A 87 12.17 10.22 15.56
C ARG A 87 11.48 8.96 16.06
N ILE A 88 12.30 7.96 16.37
CA ILE A 88 11.90 6.67 16.89
C ILE A 88 12.39 6.60 18.33
N THR A 89 11.51 6.17 19.24
CA THR A 89 11.90 5.76 20.57
C THR A 89 11.69 4.25 20.67
N LEU A 90 12.78 3.53 20.88
CA LEU A 90 12.76 2.10 21.15
C LEU A 90 12.85 1.96 22.68
N ASP A 91 11.77 1.56 23.34
CA ASP A 91 11.83 1.17 24.73
C ASP A 91 12.60 -0.14 24.76
N GLY A 92 13.83 -0.21 25.27
CA GLY A 92 14.80 -1.31 25.04
C GLY A 92 14.41 -2.77 25.40
N GLU A 93 13.10 -3.05 25.56
CA GLU A 93 12.42 -4.34 25.39
C GLU A 93 11.90 -4.58 23.95
N LYS A 94 11.51 -3.52 23.21
CA LYS A 94 11.13 -3.55 21.79
C LYS A 94 12.28 -3.06 20.94
N ASN A 95 12.76 -3.93 20.07
CA ASN A 95 13.74 -3.59 19.05
C ASN A 95 13.07 -3.16 17.74
N SER A 96 11.78 -2.86 17.74
CA SER A 96 11.03 -2.55 16.52
C SER A 96 10.14 -1.33 16.67
N TYR A 97 9.97 -0.61 15.56
CA TYR A 97 9.11 0.55 15.41
C TYR A 97 8.23 0.38 14.18
N GLN A 98 7.00 0.88 14.28
CA GLN A 98 6.06 0.92 13.17
C GLN A 98 5.35 2.26 13.14
N ASP A 99 5.26 2.86 11.96
CA ASP A 99 4.45 4.05 11.69
C ASP A 99 3.66 3.85 10.40
N SER A 100 2.54 4.55 10.28
CA SER A 100 1.66 4.49 9.11
C SER A 100 1.06 5.84 8.81
N SER A 101 1.03 6.22 7.55
CA SER A 101 0.41 7.46 7.11
C SER A 101 -0.53 7.23 5.94
N ARG A 102 -1.37 8.23 5.68
CA ARG A 102 -2.23 8.28 4.50
C ARG A 102 -1.75 9.41 3.61
N TRP A 103 -1.55 9.12 2.33
CA TRP A 103 -1.19 10.15 1.35
C TRP A 103 -2.39 11.09 1.16
N GLN A 104 -2.24 12.33 1.61
CA GLN A 104 -3.32 13.33 1.53
C GLN A 104 -3.45 13.95 0.13
N GLU A 105 -2.40 13.90 -0.68
CA GLU A 105 -2.45 14.36 -2.07
C GLU A 105 -2.85 13.22 -3.00
N LYS A 106 -3.68 13.54 -4.00
CA LYS A 106 -4.02 12.63 -5.09
C LYS A 106 -2.76 12.33 -5.89
N VAL A 107 -1.99 11.32 -5.46
CA VAL A 107 -0.95 10.74 -6.29
C VAL A 107 -1.61 10.26 -7.56
N LYS A 108 -1.34 10.98 -8.66
CA LYS A 108 -2.03 10.79 -9.95
C LYS A 108 -1.87 9.35 -10.47
N SER A 109 -0.75 8.71 -10.15
CA SER A 109 -0.48 7.29 -10.42
C SER A 109 0.73 6.85 -9.59
N PHE A 110 0.53 5.84 -8.73
CA PHE A 110 1.63 5.09 -8.12
C PHE A 110 1.84 3.84 -8.97
N GLU A 111 2.99 3.78 -9.65
CA GLU A 111 3.39 2.66 -10.52
C GLU A 111 4.83 2.29 -10.16
N PRO A 112 5.04 1.61 -9.03
CA PRO A 112 6.38 1.22 -8.63
C PRO A 112 6.93 0.19 -9.62
N SER A 113 8.21 0.32 -9.94
CA SER A 113 8.92 -0.66 -10.77
C SER A 113 9.95 -1.43 -9.95
N HIS A 114 10.33 -2.65 -10.36
CA HIS A 114 11.43 -3.38 -9.70
C HIS A 114 12.79 -2.69 -9.81
N LYS A 115 12.93 -1.67 -10.67
CA LYS A 115 14.14 -0.83 -10.73
C LYS A 115 14.14 0.26 -9.68
N GLU A 116 13.00 0.50 -9.06
CA GLU A 116 12.82 1.55 -8.08
C GLU A 116 13.36 1.11 -6.74
N LYS A 117 14.14 2.00 -6.13
CA LYS A 117 14.80 1.80 -4.86
C LYS A 117 14.43 2.95 -3.95
N LEU A 118 14.24 2.64 -2.68
CA LEU A 118 14.12 3.64 -1.63
C LEU A 118 15.42 3.67 -0.84
N GLU A 119 15.87 4.86 -0.52
CA GLU A 119 17.04 5.09 0.32
C GLU A 119 16.54 5.40 1.73
N LEU A 120 16.91 4.57 2.69
CA LEU A 120 16.57 4.75 4.10
C LEU A 120 17.87 4.99 4.88
N THR A 121 17.99 6.15 5.50
CA THR A 121 19.10 6.46 6.41
C THR A 121 18.62 6.33 7.84
N MET A 122 19.30 5.50 8.63
CA MET A 122 19.10 5.35 10.08
C MET A 122 20.21 6.07 10.83
N LYS A 123 19.88 6.79 11.90
CA LYS A 123 20.86 7.38 12.83
C LYS A 123 20.50 7.04 14.27
N TRP A 124 21.44 6.51 15.05
CA TRP A 124 21.25 6.14 16.46
C TRP A 124 22.60 6.14 17.17
N ASN A 125 22.65 6.47 18.46
CA ASN A 125 23.89 6.40 19.26
C ASN A 125 25.15 7.07 18.66
N GLY A 126 25.00 8.02 17.73
CA GLY A 126 26.12 8.63 16.98
C GLY A 126 26.53 7.90 15.70
N GLU A 127 25.95 6.73 15.43
CA GLU A 127 26.13 5.93 14.22
C GLU A 127 25.13 6.32 13.13
N GLU A 128 25.48 5.98 11.89
CA GLU A 128 24.64 6.18 10.70
C GLU A 128 24.75 4.98 9.75
N GLU A 129 23.61 4.45 9.31
CA GLU A 129 23.52 3.39 8.31
C GLU A 129 22.61 3.79 7.16
N ASN A 130 22.97 3.36 5.96
CA ASN A 130 22.15 3.52 4.77
C ASN A 130 21.67 2.16 4.29
N ILE A 131 20.36 2.02 4.18
CA ILE A 131 19.65 0.81 3.77
C ILE A 131 18.99 1.11 2.43
N VAL A 132 19.19 0.23 1.46
CA VAL A 132 18.52 0.31 0.16
C VAL A 132 17.34 -0.64 0.18
N LEU A 133 16.13 -0.11 0.14
CA LEU A 133 14.91 -0.91 0.07
C LEU A 133 14.57 -1.18 -1.39
N SER A 134 14.35 -2.45 -1.72
CA SER A 134 13.99 -2.90 -3.07
C SER A 134 12.60 -3.54 -3.06
N LEU A 135 11.86 -3.37 -4.16
CA LEU A 135 10.54 -3.98 -4.30
C LEU A 135 10.64 -5.50 -4.29
N GLU A 136 9.99 -6.14 -3.32
CA GLU A 136 9.88 -7.59 -3.19
C GLU A 136 8.99 -8.14 -4.32
N GLN A 137 9.40 -9.26 -4.91
CA GLN A 137 8.63 -9.95 -5.95
C GLN A 137 7.70 -10.95 -5.27
N ASP A 138 6.39 -10.84 -5.52
CA ASP A 138 5.46 -11.96 -5.36
C ASP A 138 5.76 -13.05 -6.41
#